data_AF-A0A1V5RUA0-F1
#
_entry.id   AF-A0A1V5RUA0-F1
#
_cell.length_a   1.000
_cell.length_b   1.000
_cell.length_c   1.000
_cell.angle_alpha   90.00
_cell.angle_beta   90.00
_cell.angle_gamma   90.00
#
_symmetry.space_group_name_H-M   'P 1'
#
loop_
_entity.id
_entity.type
_entity.pdbx_description
1 polymer ?
#
loop_
_entity_poly.entity_id
_entity_poly.type
_entity_poly.pdbx_seq_one_letter_code
_entity_poly.pdbx_strand_id
1 'polypeptide(L)' 'MEQKIITSRHASELNAQIAKMIEEGWQPVGSHTVLTTLEQKQFSGNEHKRTTFEYEYAQTMRKD' A
#
# COMPACT_ATOMS: atom_id res chain seq x y z
N MET A 1 -3.76 -9.86 22.22
CA MET A 1 -3.78 -8.78 21.21
C MET A 1 -2.54 -8.86 20.35
N GLU A 2 -2.71 -9.44 19.18
CA GLU A 2 -1.71 -9.48 18.12
C GLU A 2 -1.99 -8.34 17.12
N GLN A 3 -0.94 -7.68 16.63
CA GLN A 3 -1.03 -6.63 15.63
C GLN A 3 -0.04 -6.91 14.50
N LYS A 4 -0.47 -6.68 13.26
CA LYS A 4 0.41 -6.73 12.10
C LYS A 4 0.04 -5.69 11.07
N ILE A 5 1.04 -5.20 10.34
CA ILE A 5 0.87 -4.28 9.22
C ILE A 5 1.08 -5.11 7.96
N ILE A 6 0.10 -5.08 7.06
CA ILE A 6 0.21 -5.69 5.74
C ILE A 6 0.44 -4.60 4.70
N THR A 7 1.27 -4.90 3.71
CA THR A 7 1.66 -3.96 2.66
C THR A 7 1.60 -4.62 1.28
N SER A 8 1.28 -3.85 0.24
CA SER A 8 1.41 -4.28 -1.15
C SER A 8 1.67 -3.10 -2.08
N ARG A 9 2.26 -3.35 -3.25
CA ARG A 9 2.46 -2.36 -4.31
C ARG A 9 1.20 -2.08 -5.12
N HIS A 10 0.15 -2.87 -4.95
CA HIS A 10 -1.10 -2.77 -5.68
C HIS A 10 -2.30 -2.77 -4.73
N ALA A 11 -3.21 -1.81 -4.91
CA ALA A 11 -4.41 -1.71 -4.08
C ALA A 11 -5.29 -2.98 -4.13
N SER A 12 -5.42 -3.60 -5.32
CA SER A 12 -6.19 -4.83 -5.50
C SER A 12 -5.62 -6.01 -4.72
N GLU A 13 -4.30 -6.14 -4.69
CA GLU A 13 -3.62 -7.19 -3.94
C GLU A 13 -3.72 -6.95 -2.43
N LEU A 14 -3.57 -5.70 -1.96
CA LEU A 14 -3.82 -5.38 -0.56
C LEU A 14 -5.26 -5.72 -0.15
N ASN A 15 -6.24 -5.39 -0.97
CA ASN A 15 -7.65 -5.70 -0.70
C ASN A 15 -7.90 -7.21 -0.60
N ALA A 16 -7.28 -8.01 -1.46
CA ALA A 16 -7.36 -9.47 -1.40
C ALA A 16 -6.73 -10.02 -0.10
N GLN A 17 -5.58 -9.46 0.33
CA GLN A 17 -4.93 -9.84 1.59
C GLN A 17 -5.79 -9.46 2.80
N ILE A 18 -6.39 -8.26 2.80
CA ILE A 18 -7.31 -7.82 3.86
C ILE A 18 -8.49 -8.79 3.97
N ALA A 19 -9.14 -9.12 2.85
CA ALA A 19 -10.28 -10.04 2.82
C ALA A 19 -9.91 -11.41 3.41
N LYS A 20 -8.78 -11.99 2.98
CA LYS A 20 -8.29 -13.27 3.51
C LYS A 20 -8.03 -13.20 5.01
N MET A 21 -7.44 -12.12 5.51
CA MET A 21 -7.15 -12.02 6.94
C MET A 21 -8.40 -11.75 7.78
N ILE A 22 -9.42 -11.10 7.22
CA ILE A 22 -10.75 -11.01 7.86
C ILE A 22 -11.35 -12.41 8.03
N GLU A 23 -11.23 -13.29 7.03
CA GLU A 23 -11.67 -14.70 7.14
C GLU A 23 -10.89 -15.45 8.24
N GLU A 24 -9.61 -15.12 8.44
CA GLU A 24 -8.77 -15.66 9.52
C GLU A 24 -9.05 -15.03 10.91
N GLY A 25 -10.03 -14.12 11.01
CA GLY A 25 -10.46 -13.47 12.25
C GLY A 25 -9.67 -12.22 12.63
N TRP A 26 -8.94 -11.61 11.69
CA TRP A 26 -8.31 -10.30 11.90
C TRP A 26 -9.28 -9.16 11.59
N GLN A 27 -9.08 -8.01 12.23
CA GLN A 27 -9.86 -6.80 12.03
C GLN A 27 -8.96 -5.67 11.56
N PRO A 28 -9.32 -4.95 10.47
CA PRO A 28 -8.60 -3.74 10.07
C PRO A 28 -8.76 -2.64 11.11
N VAL A 29 -7.67 -1.93 11.39
CA VAL A 29 -7.63 -0.81 12.32
C VAL A 29 -7.26 0.46 11.55
N GLY A 30 -8.14 1.46 11.62
CA GLY A 30 -7.95 2.74 10.93
C GLY A 30 -8.17 2.64 9.41
N SER A 31 -7.75 3.69 8.71
CA SER A 31 -7.87 3.79 7.25
C SER A 31 -6.67 3.18 6.52
N HIS A 32 -6.87 2.83 5.25
CA HIS A 32 -5.77 2.45 4.36
C HIS A 32 -4.80 3.63 4.21
N THR A 33 -3.51 3.32 4.19
CA THR A 33 -2.45 4.31 3.97
C THR A 33 -1.81 4.06 2.61
N VAL A 34 -1.49 5.12 1.88
CA VAL A 34 -0.75 5.06 0.61
C VAL A 34 0.50 5.92 0.74
N LEU A 35 1.65 5.33 0.49
CA LEU A 35 2.95 6.00 0.49
C LEU A 35 3.51 6.03 -0.92
N THR A 36 4.03 7.18 -1.37
CA THR A 36 4.87 7.24 -2.55
C THR A 36 6.28 6.80 -2.17
N THR A 37 6.74 5.68 -2.72
CA THR A 37 8.07 5.12 -2.43
C THR A 37 9.12 5.60 -3.41
N LEU A 38 8.71 5.94 -4.63
CA LEU A 38 9.58 6.48 -5.67
C LEU A 38 8.88 7.56 -6.47
N GLU A 39 9.60 8.66 -6.71
CA GLU A 39 9.25 9.67 -7.71
C GLU A 39 10.44 9.83 -8.65
N GLN A 40 10.28 9.39 -9.89
CA GLN A 40 11.34 9.49 -10.91
C GLN A 40 10.92 10.44 -12.03
N LYS A 41 11.67 11.53 -12.20
CA LYS A 41 11.46 12.49 -13.29
C LYS A 41 12.43 12.19 -14.43
N GLN A 42 11.89 12.05 -15.65
CA GLN A 42 12.67 11.88 -16.87
C GLN A 42 12.67 13.20 -17.66
N PHE A 43 13.86 13.64 -18.06
CA PHE A 43 14.08 14.85 -18.84
C PHE A 43 14.82 14.53 -20.14
N SER A 44 14.63 15.40 -21.13
CA SER A 44 15.36 15.38 -22.40
C SER A 44 15.95 16.77 -22.63
N GLY A 45 17.21 16.92 -22.25
CA GLY A 45 17.80 18.24 -22.04
C GLY A 45 17.08 18.96 -20.89
N ASN A 46 16.54 20.14 -21.16
CA ASN A 46 15.80 20.94 -20.18
C ASN A 46 14.29 20.67 -20.18
N GLU A 47 13.78 19.80 -21.05
CA GLU A 47 12.35 19.52 -21.18
C GLU A 47 11.94 18.31 -20.31
N HIS A 48 10.89 18.47 -19.51
CA HIS A 48 10.31 17.39 -18.71
C HIS A 48 9.47 16.46 -19.59
N LYS A 49 9.83 15.17 -19.62
CA LYS A 49 9.12 14.16 -20.42
C LYS A 49 8.05 13.41 -19.64
N ARG A 50 8.39 12.93 -18.44
CA ARG A 50 7.48 12.10 -17.62
C ARG A 50 7.91 12.11 -16.17
N THR A 51 6.95 11.96 -15.27
CA THR A 51 7.20 11.51 -13.89
C THR A 51 6.58 10.13 -13.71
N THR A 52 7.36 9.19 -13.19
CA THR A 52 6.89 7.87 -12.76
C THR A 52 6.78 7.86 -11.24
N PHE A 53 5.67 7.37 -10.72
CA PHE A 53 5.45 7.18 -9.29
C PHE A 53 5.31 5.70 -8.99
N GLU A 54 5.95 5.26 -7.92
CA GLU A 54 5.66 3.96 -7.30
C GLU A 54 4.99 4.20 -5.95
N TYR A 55 4.00 3.35 -5.65
CA TYR A 55 3.20 3.45 -4.44
C TYR A 55 3.29 2.16 -3.64
N GLU A 56 3.22 2.31 -2.32
CA GLU A 56 3.02 1.23 -1.38
C GLU A 56 1.76 1.49 -0.57
N TYR A 57 0.88 0.50 -0.53
CA TYR A 57 -0.37 0.51 0.20
C TYR A 57 -0.18 -0.27 1.49
N ALA A 58 -0.68 0.24 2.61
CA ALA A 58 -0.57 -0.41 3.91
C ALA A 58 -1.90 -0.40 4.68
N GLN A 59 -2.15 -1.47 5.43
CA GLN A 59 -3.28 -1.56 6.37
C GLN A 59 -2.83 -2.24 7.66
N THR A 60 -3.13 -1.62 8.80
CA THR A 60 -2.93 -2.23 10.11
C THR A 60 -4.09 -3.17 10.42
N MET A 61 -3.77 -4.35 10.94
CA MET A 61 -4.69 -5.42 11.28
C MET A 61 -4.45 -5.86 12.72
N ARG A 62 -5.52 -6.10 13.48
CA ARG A 62 -5.48 -6.56 14.87
C ARG A 62 -6.28 -7.84 15.03
N LYS A 63 -5.81 -8.73 15.88
CA LYS A 63 -6.56 -9.89 16.36
C LYS A 63 -6.45 -9.93 17.88
N ASP A 64 -7.57 -10.21 18.55
CA ASP A 64 -7.60 -10.24 20.01
C ASP A 64 -6.78 -11.41 20.58
#